data_AF-A0A252DBK4-F1
#
_entry.id   AF-A0A252DBK4-F1
#
_cell.length_a   1.000
_cell.length_b   1.000
_cell.length_c   1.000
_cell.angle_alpha   90.00
_cell.angle_beta   90.00
_cell.angle_gamma   90.00
#
_symmetry.space_group_name_H-M   'P 1'
#
loop_
_entity.id
_entity.type
_entity.pdbx_description
1 polymer ?
#
loop_
_entity_poly.entity_id
_entity_poly.type
_entity_poly.pdbx_seq_one_letter_code
_entity_poly.pdbx_strand_id
1 'polypeptide(L)'
;MTQGKILLQPGTLWKSVIERTESAWKCGALLSIPTEFEFVEQGGVSFLVRILSNLVRKDAAKQKQAQQTALLGKDFNPFLPYDEDLFVADISETHVCLLNKFNVVDYHLLIVTRTFEEQESLLTLEDFAAMWACLAEYDGLAFYNGGQVAGASQRHKHLQVVPLPLTTSEAAIPIEPLLAEAEFQGAIATIPGLPFTHAFAQLNPDWAESPLTAAQTTLELYHALLTAVGITAVNSNKQSGAYNFLATREWMLIVPRSQEEFAAISVNSLGFAGALLVRNQEQMQILKEHGPMNILKSVAIPRQAQV
;
A
#
# COMPACT_ATOMS: atom_id res chain seq x y z
N MET A 1 -13.63 26.37 -0.27
CA MET A 1 -13.07 25.01 -0.19
C MET A 1 -13.98 24.23 0.73
N THR A 2 -14.85 23.40 0.16
CA THR A 2 -15.76 22.53 0.91
C THR A 2 -14.92 21.53 1.70
N GLN A 3 -14.93 21.60 3.03
CA GLN A 3 -14.40 20.51 3.86
C GLN A 3 -15.07 19.21 3.37
N GLY A 4 -14.24 18.25 2.94
CA GLY A 4 -14.70 17.05 2.26
C GLY A 4 -15.76 16.31 3.08
N LYS A 5 -16.90 16.02 2.47
CA LYS A 5 -17.95 15.23 3.11
C LYS A 5 -17.63 13.74 2.94
N ILE A 6 -17.55 13.00 4.04
CA ILE A 6 -17.56 11.54 4.00
C ILE A 6 -18.98 11.08 3.68
N LEU A 7 -19.14 10.32 2.60
CA LEU A 7 -20.41 9.76 2.14
C LEU A 7 -20.66 8.36 2.72
N LEU A 8 -19.57 7.65 3.06
CA LEU A 8 -19.60 6.34 3.68
C LEU A 8 -20.38 6.39 5.00
N GLN A 9 -21.37 5.50 5.14
CA GLN A 9 -22.13 5.38 6.37
C GLN A 9 -21.32 4.55 7.39
N PRO A 10 -21.13 5.02 8.64
CA PRO A 10 -20.40 4.27 9.66
C PRO A 10 -20.97 2.87 9.89
N GLY A 11 -20.10 1.88 10.05
CA GLY A 11 -20.43 0.48 10.32
C GLY A 11 -20.95 -0.30 9.11
N THR A 12 -20.80 0.20 7.89
CA THR A 12 -21.33 -0.44 6.67
C THR A 12 -20.27 -0.96 5.72
N LEU A 13 -19.02 -0.47 5.80
CA LEU A 13 -18.01 -0.80 4.80
C LEU A 13 -17.65 -2.27 4.84
N TRP A 14 -17.31 -2.81 6.02
CA TRP A 14 -16.84 -4.19 6.13
C TRP A 14 -17.86 -5.22 5.61
N LYS A 15 -19.14 -5.00 5.93
CA LYS A 15 -20.24 -5.81 5.38
C LYS A 15 -20.28 -5.71 3.85
N SER A 16 -20.21 -4.50 3.32
CA SER A 16 -20.22 -4.26 1.86
C SER A 16 -19.02 -4.93 1.17
N VAL A 17 -17.84 -4.91 1.80
CA VAL A 17 -16.63 -5.58 1.30
C VAL A 17 -16.85 -7.09 1.20
N ILE A 18 -17.39 -7.72 2.24
CA ILE A 18 -17.66 -9.17 2.25
C ILE A 18 -18.69 -9.53 1.16
N GLU A 19 -19.83 -8.85 1.15
CA GLU A 19 -20.92 -9.13 0.20
C GLU A 19 -20.47 -8.91 -1.25
N ARG A 20 -19.74 -7.82 -1.50
CA ARG A 20 -19.19 -7.52 -2.82
C ARG A 20 -18.13 -8.53 -3.24
N THR A 21 -17.26 -8.97 -2.32
CA THR A 21 -16.25 -10.00 -2.59
C THR A 21 -16.90 -11.31 -3.03
N GLU A 22 -17.92 -11.77 -2.30
CA GLU A 22 -18.64 -13.00 -2.64
C GLU A 22 -19.33 -12.88 -4.01
N SER A 23 -20.02 -11.77 -4.26
CA SER A 23 -20.69 -11.53 -5.55
C SER A 23 -19.71 -11.46 -6.72
N ALA A 24 -18.65 -10.67 -6.57
CA ALA A 24 -17.62 -10.46 -7.59
C ALA A 24 -16.86 -11.77 -7.92
N TRP A 25 -16.64 -12.61 -6.91
CA TRP A 25 -16.05 -13.94 -7.11
C TRP A 25 -17.02 -14.86 -7.87
N LYS A 26 -18.30 -14.90 -7.49
CA LYS A 26 -19.32 -15.73 -8.16
C LYS A 26 -19.54 -15.34 -9.63
N CYS A 27 -19.53 -14.05 -9.96
CA CYS A 27 -19.67 -13.59 -11.34
C CYS A 27 -18.35 -13.59 -12.14
N GLY A 28 -17.22 -13.88 -11.49
CA GLY A 28 -15.89 -13.94 -12.13
C GLY A 28 -15.23 -12.57 -12.38
N ALA A 29 -15.77 -11.50 -11.81
CA ALA A 29 -15.15 -10.17 -11.86
C ALA A 29 -13.89 -10.10 -10.98
N LEU A 30 -13.90 -10.76 -9.81
CA LEU A 30 -12.77 -10.87 -8.91
C LEU A 30 -11.92 -12.10 -9.26
N LEU A 31 -10.63 -11.87 -9.52
CA LEU A 31 -9.67 -12.88 -9.97
C LEU A 31 -8.55 -13.05 -8.93
N SER A 32 -8.92 -13.60 -7.77
CA SER A 32 -7.99 -13.87 -6.68
C SER A 32 -6.85 -14.77 -7.13
N ILE A 33 -5.62 -14.36 -6.79
CA ILE A 33 -4.41 -15.05 -7.16
C ILE A 33 -3.98 -15.94 -5.99
N PRO A 34 -4.11 -17.27 -6.10
CA PRO A 34 -3.74 -18.16 -5.02
C PRO A 34 -2.23 -18.13 -4.77
N THR A 35 -1.85 -18.19 -3.50
CA THR A 35 -0.46 -18.23 -3.06
C THR A 35 -0.27 -19.24 -1.96
N GLU A 36 0.88 -19.90 -1.96
CA GLU A 36 1.42 -20.52 -0.76
C GLU A 36 2.30 -19.50 -0.03
N PHE A 37 2.69 -19.75 1.22
CA PHE A 37 3.57 -18.87 1.95
C PHE A 37 4.55 -19.63 2.83
N GLU A 38 5.69 -19.00 3.07
CA GLU A 38 6.72 -19.44 4.01
C GLU A 38 7.19 -18.25 4.84
N PHE A 39 7.73 -18.54 6.03
CA PHE A 39 8.36 -17.53 6.88
C PHE A 39 9.88 -17.55 6.70
N VAL A 40 10.48 -16.37 6.61
CA VAL A 40 11.94 -16.20 6.56
C VAL A 40 12.37 -15.25 7.66
N GLU A 41 13.12 -15.75 8.64
CA GLU A 41 13.59 -14.96 9.77
C GLU A 41 14.84 -14.15 9.40
N GLN A 42 14.81 -12.84 9.64
CA GLN A 42 16.02 -12.01 9.55
C GLN A 42 15.91 -10.76 10.42
N GLY A 43 16.94 -10.49 11.23
CA GLY A 43 17.04 -9.22 11.97
C GLY A 43 15.89 -8.96 12.92
N GLY A 44 15.35 -10.01 13.58
CA GLY A 44 14.22 -9.89 14.51
C GLY A 44 12.84 -9.85 13.84
N VAL A 45 12.77 -10.01 12.52
CA VAL A 45 11.52 -10.01 11.75
C VAL A 45 11.26 -11.39 11.12
N SER A 46 10.05 -11.91 11.34
CA SER A 46 9.53 -13.10 10.66
C SER A 46 8.85 -12.68 9.36
N PHE A 47 9.61 -12.59 8.27
CA PHE A 47 9.08 -12.11 7.00
C PHE A 47 8.09 -13.11 6.41
N LEU A 48 6.90 -12.63 6.05
CA LEU A 48 5.92 -13.42 5.30
C LEU A 48 6.29 -13.38 3.83
N VAL A 49 6.68 -14.52 3.24
CA VAL A 49 7.00 -14.61 1.83
C VAL A 49 5.96 -15.46 1.12
N ARG A 50 5.10 -14.82 0.33
CA ARG A 50 4.12 -15.51 -0.52
C ARG A 50 4.77 -15.92 -1.83
N ILE A 51 4.45 -17.12 -2.29
CA ILE A 51 4.80 -17.62 -3.62
C ILE A 51 3.54 -17.84 -4.44
N LEU A 52 3.52 -17.30 -5.66
CA LEU A 52 2.41 -17.50 -6.59
C LEU A 52 2.25 -18.99 -6.90
N SER A 53 1.06 -19.55 -6.66
CA SER A 53 0.74 -20.85 -7.22
C SER A 53 0.26 -20.67 -8.66
N ASN A 54 0.87 -21.41 -9.58
CA ASN A 54 0.46 -21.46 -11.00
C ASN A 54 0.67 -20.13 -11.79
N LEU A 55 1.95 -19.79 -12.05
CA LEU A 55 2.43 -18.67 -12.88
C LEU A 55 1.58 -18.40 -14.15
N VAL A 56 1.14 -19.47 -14.82
CA VAL A 56 0.40 -19.44 -16.08
C VAL A 56 -0.87 -18.58 -16.01
N ARG A 57 -1.59 -18.57 -14.87
CA ARG A 57 -2.82 -17.77 -14.72
C ARG A 57 -2.54 -16.28 -14.60
N LYS A 58 -1.45 -15.87 -13.92
CA LYS A 58 -1.08 -14.46 -13.78
C LYS A 58 -0.55 -13.89 -15.09
N ASP A 59 0.27 -14.66 -15.81
CA ASP A 59 0.76 -14.24 -17.12
C ASP A 59 -0.37 -14.18 -18.15
N ALA A 60 -1.32 -15.13 -18.13
CA ALA A 60 -2.53 -15.07 -18.95
C ALA A 60 -3.43 -13.87 -18.58
N ALA A 61 -3.55 -13.51 -17.30
CA ALA A 61 -4.31 -12.35 -16.85
C ALA A 61 -3.63 -11.03 -17.28
N LYS A 62 -2.31 -10.91 -17.10
CA LYS A 62 -1.52 -9.79 -17.62
C LYS A 62 -1.58 -9.70 -19.13
N GLN A 63 -1.55 -10.82 -19.84
CA GLN A 63 -1.69 -10.86 -21.30
C GLN A 63 -3.09 -10.46 -21.75
N LYS A 64 -4.16 -10.90 -21.08
CA LYS A 64 -5.53 -10.44 -21.35
C LYS A 64 -5.68 -8.95 -21.09
N GLN A 65 -5.10 -8.44 -20.01
CA GLN A 65 -5.12 -7.02 -19.68
C GLN A 65 -4.30 -6.21 -20.70
N ALA A 66 -3.11 -6.69 -21.08
CA ALA A 66 -2.30 -6.08 -22.12
C ALA A 66 -2.95 -6.15 -23.52
N GLN A 67 -3.70 -7.21 -23.82
CA GLN A 67 -4.51 -7.32 -25.04
C GLN A 67 -5.69 -6.35 -25.00
N GLN A 68 -6.36 -6.19 -23.87
CA GLN A 68 -7.39 -5.16 -23.69
C GLN A 68 -6.80 -3.75 -23.82
N THR A 69 -5.61 -3.49 -23.26
CA THR A 69 -4.87 -2.24 -23.48
C THR A 69 -4.45 -2.06 -24.94
N ALA A 70 -4.06 -3.12 -25.64
CA ALA A 70 -3.74 -3.05 -27.06
C ALA A 70 -4.99 -2.77 -27.93
N LEU A 71 -6.15 -3.27 -27.52
CA LEU A 71 -7.45 -3.06 -28.19
C LEU A 71 -8.08 -1.69 -27.88
N LEU A 72 -7.93 -1.20 -26.64
CA LEU A 72 -8.51 0.06 -26.14
C LEU A 72 -7.52 1.25 -26.25
N GLY A 73 -6.29 1.00 -26.67
CA GLY A 73 -5.23 2.00 -26.81
C GLY A 73 -4.36 2.16 -25.56
N LYS A 74 -3.24 2.89 -25.72
CA LYS A 74 -2.20 3.13 -24.68
C LYS A 74 -2.71 3.78 -23.38
N ASP A 75 -3.96 4.23 -23.34
CA ASP A 75 -4.58 4.96 -22.22
C ASP A 75 -5.65 4.14 -21.46
N PHE A 76 -5.62 2.80 -21.53
CA PHE A 76 -6.54 1.97 -20.74
C PHE A 76 -6.34 2.21 -19.23
N ASN A 77 -7.34 2.82 -18.59
CA ASN A 77 -7.38 3.06 -17.16
C ASN A 77 -8.43 2.12 -16.53
N PRO A 78 -8.03 1.13 -15.71
CA PRO A 78 -8.96 0.16 -15.13
C PRO A 78 -9.94 0.76 -14.12
N PHE A 79 -9.75 2.04 -13.74
CA PHE A 79 -10.61 2.74 -12.82
C PHE A 79 -11.55 3.74 -13.51
N LEU A 80 -11.46 3.93 -14.83
CA LEU A 80 -12.30 4.87 -15.59
C LEU A 80 -12.75 4.30 -16.96
N PRO A 81 -14.03 3.90 -17.09
CA PRO A 81 -14.94 3.55 -16.00
C PRO A 81 -14.42 2.32 -15.24
N TYR A 82 -14.66 2.25 -13.93
CA TYR A 82 -14.37 1.05 -13.15
C TYR A 82 -15.43 -0.05 -13.41
N ASP A 83 -15.07 -1.28 -13.07
CA ASP A 83 -15.95 -2.44 -13.12
C ASP A 83 -16.97 -2.37 -11.96
N GLU A 84 -18.27 -2.23 -12.26
CA GLU A 84 -19.33 -2.12 -11.25
C GLU A 84 -19.44 -3.37 -10.37
N ASP A 85 -18.99 -4.53 -10.85
CA ASP A 85 -18.93 -5.74 -10.04
C ASP A 85 -17.81 -5.70 -9.00
N LEU A 86 -16.87 -4.75 -9.11
CA LEU A 86 -15.81 -4.49 -8.13
C LEU A 86 -16.09 -3.25 -7.25
N PHE A 87 -17.15 -2.50 -7.52
CA PHE A 87 -17.53 -1.33 -6.72
C PHE A 87 -18.04 -1.75 -5.34
N VAL A 88 -17.42 -1.18 -4.29
CA VAL A 88 -17.79 -1.43 -2.89
C VAL A 88 -18.65 -0.30 -2.34
N ALA A 89 -18.16 0.93 -2.40
CA ALA A 89 -18.84 2.09 -1.82
C ALA A 89 -18.30 3.42 -2.33
N ASP A 90 -19.14 4.45 -2.27
CA ASP A 90 -18.72 5.84 -2.38
C ASP A 90 -18.12 6.30 -1.03
N ILE A 91 -16.83 6.66 -1.00
CA ILE A 91 -16.17 7.11 0.23
C ILE A 91 -16.45 8.60 0.45
N SER A 92 -16.26 9.40 -0.60
CA SER A 92 -16.47 10.84 -0.62
C SER A 92 -16.82 11.31 -2.03
N GLU A 93 -17.02 12.62 -2.22
CA GLU A 93 -17.16 13.22 -3.55
C GLU A 93 -15.91 13.06 -4.42
N THR A 94 -14.74 12.81 -3.83
CA THR A 94 -13.46 12.68 -4.54
C THR A 94 -12.96 11.25 -4.65
N HIS A 95 -13.44 10.33 -3.81
CA HIS A 95 -12.92 8.96 -3.74
C HIS A 95 -14.00 7.89 -3.80
N VAL A 96 -13.67 6.78 -4.45
CA VAL A 96 -14.45 5.55 -4.55
C VAL A 96 -13.66 4.38 -3.98
N CYS A 97 -14.36 3.43 -3.35
CA CYS A 97 -13.79 2.19 -2.85
C CYS A 97 -14.08 1.04 -3.81
N LEU A 98 -13.04 0.38 -4.30
CA LEU A 98 -13.12 -0.76 -5.21
C LEU A 98 -12.40 -1.99 -4.63
N LEU A 99 -12.85 -3.18 -5.00
CA LEU A 99 -12.05 -4.39 -4.80
C LEU A 99 -10.85 -4.41 -5.76
N ASN A 100 -9.69 -4.86 -5.28
CA ASN A 100 -8.57 -5.16 -6.16
C ASN A 100 -8.88 -6.42 -6.98
N LYS A 101 -9.08 -6.23 -8.30
CA LYS A 101 -9.41 -7.29 -9.25
C LYS A 101 -8.49 -8.52 -9.17
N PHE A 102 -7.21 -8.31 -8.90
CA PHE A 102 -6.17 -9.35 -8.91
C PHE A 102 -5.54 -9.49 -7.52
N ASN A 103 -6.38 -9.63 -6.50
CA ASN A 103 -5.94 -9.64 -5.12
C ASN A 103 -5.14 -10.92 -4.77
N VAL A 104 -4.07 -10.74 -3.99
CA VAL A 104 -3.34 -11.83 -3.32
C VAL A 104 -3.78 -11.96 -1.86
N VAL A 105 -4.11 -10.83 -1.24
CA VAL A 105 -4.69 -10.76 0.11
C VAL A 105 -6.20 -10.60 -0.04
N ASP A 106 -6.97 -11.40 0.67
CA ASP A 106 -8.44 -11.30 0.64
C ASP A 106 -8.91 -9.93 1.12
N TYR A 107 -10.02 -9.47 0.56
CA TYR A 107 -10.63 -8.17 0.89
C TYR A 107 -9.72 -6.95 0.64
N HIS A 108 -8.70 -7.08 -0.21
CA HIS A 108 -7.83 -5.98 -0.60
C HIS A 108 -8.63 -4.89 -1.37
N LEU A 109 -8.69 -3.70 -0.77
CA LEU A 109 -9.37 -2.53 -1.32
C LEU A 109 -8.43 -1.55 -2.01
N LEU A 110 -8.96 -0.86 -3.00
CA LEU A 110 -8.39 0.30 -3.64
C LEU A 110 -9.25 1.52 -3.28
N ILE A 111 -8.64 2.55 -2.70
CA ILE A 111 -9.23 3.87 -2.48
C ILE A 111 -8.76 4.73 -3.66
N VAL A 112 -9.64 4.91 -4.64
CA VAL A 112 -9.29 5.52 -5.94
C VAL A 112 -9.90 6.90 -6.06
N THR A 113 -9.13 7.85 -6.57
CA THR A 113 -9.65 9.16 -6.99
C THR A 113 -10.71 9.00 -8.09
N ARG A 114 -11.80 9.76 -8.03
CA ARG A 114 -12.87 9.68 -9.05
C ARG A 114 -12.48 10.29 -10.38
N THR A 115 -11.64 11.32 -10.32
CA THR A 115 -11.04 11.95 -11.48
C THR A 115 -9.60 11.53 -11.58
N PHE A 116 -9.10 11.38 -12.81
CA PHE A 116 -7.71 11.02 -13.01
C PHE A 116 -6.76 12.03 -12.35
N GLU A 117 -6.02 11.54 -11.35
CA GLU A 117 -4.82 12.15 -10.81
C GLU A 117 -3.63 11.22 -11.02
N GLU A 118 -2.43 11.77 -11.18
CA GLU A 118 -1.21 10.95 -11.30
C GLU A 118 -0.85 10.29 -9.96
N GLN A 119 -0.44 9.03 -10.00
CA GLN A 119 0.10 8.24 -8.90
C GLN A 119 1.46 8.76 -8.40
N GLU A 120 2.04 9.75 -9.09
CA GLU A 120 3.24 10.46 -8.64
C GLU A 120 2.90 11.77 -7.92
N SER A 121 1.63 12.11 -7.74
CA SER A 121 1.20 13.23 -6.92
C SER A 121 1.32 12.88 -5.44
N LEU A 122 1.70 13.86 -4.62
CA LEU A 122 1.66 13.72 -3.16
C LEU A 122 0.22 13.53 -2.66
N LEU A 123 0.09 12.86 -1.51
CA LEU A 123 -1.19 12.67 -0.85
C LEU A 123 -1.72 14.01 -0.31
N THR A 124 -3.02 14.23 -0.43
CA THR A 124 -3.75 15.43 -0.04
C THR A 124 -4.62 15.15 1.19
N LEU A 125 -5.28 16.21 1.67
CA LEU A 125 -6.25 16.08 2.76
C LEU A 125 -7.37 15.09 2.41
N GLU A 126 -7.85 15.11 1.17
CA GLU A 126 -8.93 14.24 0.70
C GLU A 126 -8.51 12.76 0.66
N ASP A 127 -7.26 12.47 0.30
CA ASP A 127 -6.72 11.11 0.33
C ASP A 127 -6.70 10.57 1.76
N PHE A 128 -6.21 11.37 2.71
CA PHE A 128 -6.17 10.97 4.13
C PHE A 128 -7.56 10.90 4.75
N ALA A 129 -8.49 11.76 4.35
CA ALA A 129 -9.88 11.67 4.78
C ALA A 129 -10.53 10.36 4.31
N ALA A 130 -10.28 9.96 3.06
CA ALA A 130 -10.75 8.69 2.52
C ALA A 130 -10.07 7.49 3.22
N MET A 131 -8.77 7.57 3.45
CA MET A 131 -7.99 6.56 4.20
C MET A 131 -8.59 6.34 5.59
N TRP A 132 -8.77 7.40 6.38
CA TRP A 132 -9.33 7.29 7.73
C TRP A 132 -10.79 6.84 7.73
N ALA A 133 -11.60 7.24 6.74
CA ALA A 133 -12.96 6.74 6.61
C ALA A 133 -13.00 5.21 6.41
N CYS A 134 -12.05 4.64 5.65
CA CYS A 134 -11.94 3.19 5.51
C CYS A 134 -11.33 2.54 6.74
N LEU A 135 -10.23 3.10 7.26
CA LEU A 135 -9.57 2.56 8.44
C LEU A 135 -10.45 2.62 9.67
N ALA A 136 -11.44 3.51 9.79
CA ALA A 136 -12.37 3.51 10.93
C ALA A 136 -13.27 2.25 10.99
N GLU A 137 -13.49 1.59 9.86
CA GLU A 137 -14.48 0.51 9.73
C GLU A 137 -13.92 -0.88 10.05
N TYR A 138 -12.63 -1.09 9.84
CA TYR A 138 -11.94 -2.34 10.18
C TYR A 138 -10.44 -2.09 10.42
N ASP A 139 -9.79 -3.03 11.08
CA ASP A 139 -8.34 -2.94 11.31
C ASP A 139 -7.58 -3.32 10.03
N GLY A 140 -6.67 -2.46 9.60
CA GLY A 140 -6.10 -2.52 8.26
C GLY A 140 -4.79 -1.76 8.13
N LEU A 141 -4.02 -2.19 7.13
CA LEU A 141 -2.81 -1.50 6.68
C LEU A 141 -3.12 -0.77 5.37
N ALA A 142 -3.18 0.55 5.45
CA ALA A 142 -3.25 1.43 4.29
C ALA A 142 -1.84 1.65 3.71
N PHE A 143 -1.72 1.73 2.39
CA PHE A 143 -0.45 2.01 1.75
C PHE A 143 -0.57 2.68 0.39
N TYR A 144 0.45 3.46 0.05
CA TYR A 144 0.60 4.14 -1.24
C TYR A 144 1.96 3.83 -1.84
N ASN A 145 1.96 3.48 -3.14
CA ASN A 145 3.17 3.35 -3.92
C ASN A 145 3.26 4.60 -4.80
N GLY A 146 4.09 5.57 -4.42
CA GLY A 146 4.28 6.82 -5.17
C GLY A 146 5.09 6.60 -6.43
N GLY A 147 4.45 6.18 -7.52
CA GLY A 147 5.08 5.97 -8.83
C GLY A 147 5.66 4.58 -9.08
N GLN A 148 6.10 4.34 -10.32
CA GLN A 148 6.54 3.03 -10.79
C GLN A 148 7.73 2.48 -9.99
N VAL A 149 8.70 3.34 -9.65
CA VAL A 149 9.87 2.97 -8.83
C VAL A 149 9.47 2.49 -7.42
N ALA A 150 8.33 2.95 -6.90
CA ALA A 150 7.78 2.48 -5.62
C ALA A 150 6.94 1.20 -5.74
N GLY A 151 6.83 0.61 -6.93
CA GLY A 151 6.05 -0.60 -7.18
C GLY A 151 4.59 -0.34 -7.59
N ALA A 152 4.25 0.88 -8.03
CA ALA A 152 2.92 1.15 -8.56
C ALA A 152 2.71 0.50 -9.94
N SER A 153 1.56 -0.16 -10.13
CA SER A 153 1.18 -0.80 -11.39
C SER A 153 0.23 0.05 -12.25
N GLN A 154 -0.38 1.09 -11.67
CA GLN A 154 -1.32 1.99 -12.33
C GLN A 154 -0.90 3.44 -12.13
N ARG A 155 -1.15 4.29 -13.13
CA ARG A 155 -0.89 5.73 -13.08
C ARG A 155 -1.98 6.52 -12.40
N HIS A 156 -3.21 6.01 -12.36
CA HIS A 156 -4.31 6.69 -11.72
C HIS A 156 -4.18 6.55 -10.20
N LYS A 157 -4.15 7.69 -9.50
CA LYS A 157 -3.93 7.82 -8.06
C LYS A 157 -4.89 6.94 -7.25
N HIS A 158 -4.30 6.04 -6.47
CA HIS A 158 -5.01 5.17 -5.55
C HIS A 158 -4.13 4.82 -4.33
N LEU A 159 -4.77 4.85 -3.17
CA LEU A 159 -4.33 4.17 -1.95
C LEU A 159 -4.85 2.74 -1.97
N GLN A 160 -4.19 1.87 -1.21
CA GLN A 160 -4.57 0.48 -1.04
C GLN A 160 -4.79 0.19 0.43
N VAL A 161 -5.74 -0.68 0.77
CA VAL A 161 -5.95 -1.14 2.15
C VAL A 161 -6.09 -2.65 2.14
N VAL A 162 -5.34 -3.32 3.00
CA VAL A 162 -5.48 -4.75 3.27
C VAL A 162 -5.88 -4.96 4.73
N PRO A 163 -6.76 -5.94 5.04
CA PRO A 163 -7.13 -6.23 6.40
C PRO A 163 -5.94 -6.76 7.20
N LEU A 164 -5.92 -6.45 8.49
CA LEU A 164 -5.02 -7.04 9.47
C LEU A 164 -5.71 -8.20 10.20
N PRO A 165 -4.94 -9.20 10.68
CA PRO A 165 -3.49 -9.34 10.54
C PRO A 165 -3.06 -9.80 9.13
N LEU A 166 -1.84 -9.43 8.69
CA LEU A 166 -1.27 -9.88 7.41
C LEU A 166 -0.85 -11.36 7.42
N THR A 167 -0.59 -11.87 8.61
CA THR A 167 0.08 -13.14 8.90
C THR A 167 -0.60 -13.81 10.08
N THR A 168 -0.41 -15.12 10.21
CA THR A 168 -0.89 -15.91 11.35
C THR A 168 0.13 -15.98 12.50
N SER A 169 1.24 -15.24 12.41
CA SER A 169 2.22 -15.09 13.48
C SER A 169 1.70 -14.20 14.62
N GLU A 170 2.47 -14.08 15.70
CA GLU A 170 2.12 -13.26 16.87
C GLU A 170 1.95 -11.77 16.53
N ALA A 171 2.87 -11.20 15.73
CA ALA A 171 2.74 -9.85 15.20
C ALA A 171 1.72 -9.81 14.06
N ALA A 172 0.83 -8.80 14.05
CA ALA A 172 -0.18 -8.61 13.02
C ALA A 172 0.47 -8.15 11.70
N ILE A 173 1.53 -7.37 11.81
CA ILE A 173 2.39 -6.94 10.71
C ILE A 173 3.82 -7.40 11.00
N PRO A 174 4.50 -8.13 10.09
CA PRO A 174 5.82 -8.70 10.35
C PRO A 174 6.87 -7.74 10.93
N ILE A 175 6.88 -6.47 10.50
CA ILE A 175 7.87 -5.47 10.97
C ILE A 175 7.55 -4.81 12.32
N GLU A 176 6.38 -5.05 12.91
CA GLU A 176 5.98 -4.47 14.21
C GLU A 176 7.02 -4.62 15.32
N PRO A 177 7.74 -5.75 15.47
CA PRO A 177 8.77 -5.88 16.50
C PRO A 177 9.85 -4.79 16.41
N LEU A 178 10.18 -4.32 15.20
CA LEU A 178 11.14 -3.24 15.02
C LEU A 178 10.56 -1.87 15.33
N LEU A 179 9.25 -1.67 15.10
CA LEU A 179 8.60 -0.38 15.37
C LEU A 179 8.62 -0.01 16.86
N ALA A 180 8.60 -1.02 17.74
CA ALA A 180 8.72 -0.85 19.18
C ALA A 180 10.06 -0.23 19.61
N GLU A 181 11.08 -0.30 18.76
CA GLU A 181 12.42 0.25 18.99
C GLU A 181 12.59 1.67 18.40
N ALA A 182 11.51 2.34 18.01
CA ALA A 182 11.55 3.67 17.39
C ALA A 182 12.18 4.73 18.33
N GLU A 183 13.18 5.44 17.81
CA GLU A 183 13.88 6.53 18.48
C GLU A 183 13.37 7.88 17.99
N PHE A 184 12.60 8.59 18.84
CA PHE A 184 11.92 9.83 18.48
C PHE A 184 12.82 11.07 18.63
N GLN A 185 12.72 11.96 17.64
CA GLN A 185 13.21 13.33 17.65
C GLN A 185 12.03 14.26 17.37
N GLY A 186 11.33 14.66 18.43
CA GLY A 186 10.05 15.34 18.31
C GLY A 186 8.95 14.36 17.86
N ALA A 187 8.20 14.72 16.81
CA ALA A 187 7.12 13.90 16.28
C ALA A 187 7.57 12.81 15.28
N ILE A 188 8.84 12.83 14.88
CA ILE A 188 9.40 11.91 13.88
C ILE A 188 10.38 10.98 14.58
N ALA A 189 10.39 9.71 14.18
CA ALA A 189 11.33 8.72 14.68
C ALA A 189 12.12 8.07 13.54
N THR A 190 13.28 7.52 13.92
CA THR A 190 13.97 6.48 13.13
C THR A 190 13.95 5.17 13.89
N ILE A 191 13.94 4.07 13.18
CA ILE A 191 13.93 2.71 13.72
C ILE A 191 15.32 2.11 13.46
N PRO A 192 16.13 1.82 14.51
CA PRO A 192 17.48 1.29 14.35
C PRO A 192 17.54 0.02 13.51
N GLY A 193 16.54 -0.87 13.66
CA GLY A 193 16.44 -2.13 12.92
C GLY A 193 16.17 -2.00 11.41
N LEU A 194 15.81 -0.81 10.90
CA LEU A 194 15.59 -0.57 9.47
C LEU A 194 16.85 0.04 8.82
N PRO A 195 17.63 -0.72 8.02
CA PRO A 195 18.97 -0.33 7.56
C PRO A 195 18.95 0.55 6.28
N PHE A 196 17.92 1.38 6.12
CA PHE A 196 17.70 2.26 4.98
C PHE A 196 17.07 3.58 5.43
N THR A 197 17.09 4.61 4.59
CA THR A 197 16.44 5.89 4.88
C THR A 197 14.93 5.68 4.99
N HIS A 198 14.34 6.19 6.07
CA HIS A 198 12.91 6.16 6.33
C HIS A 198 12.57 7.25 7.35
N ALA A 199 11.29 7.56 7.50
CA ALA A 199 10.79 8.36 8.61
C ALA A 199 9.48 7.75 9.13
N PHE A 200 9.34 7.74 10.45
CA PHE A 200 8.23 7.11 11.17
C PHE A 200 7.54 8.13 12.07
N ALA A 201 6.23 8.00 12.25
CA ALA A 201 5.48 8.75 13.24
C ALA A 201 4.38 7.88 13.86
N GLN A 202 4.06 8.15 15.12
CA GLN A 202 2.85 7.61 15.74
C GLN A 202 1.62 8.41 15.31
N LEU A 203 0.51 7.68 15.17
CA LEU A 203 -0.83 8.19 15.00
C LEU A 203 -1.64 7.82 16.26
N ASN A 204 -2.81 8.42 16.43
CA ASN A 204 -3.70 8.06 17.53
C ASN A 204 -4.90 7.27 16.99
N PRO A 205 -5.16 6.04 17.47
CA PRO A 205 -6.29 5.24 17.02
C PRO A 205 -7.65 5.89 17.29
N ASP A 206 -7.76 6.74 18.32
CA ASP A 206 -9.00 7.48 18.64
C ASP A 206 -9.39 8.46 17.53
N TRP A 207 -8.45 8.85 16.66
CA TRP A 207 -8.74 9.72 15.52
C TRP A 207 -9.71 9.08 14.51
N ALA A 208 -9.86 7.75 14.52
CA ALA A 208 -10.85 7.05 13.71
C ALA A 208 -12.29 7.52 13.97
N GLU A 209 -12.59 8.10 15.15
CA GLU A 209 -13.90 8.67 15.47
C GLU A 209 -14.22 9.94 14.66
N SER A 210 -13.20 10.60 14.11
CA SER A 210 -13.35 11.83 13.31
C SER A 210 -12.40 11.85 12.11
N PRO A 211 -12.73 11.12 11.02
CA PRO A 211 -11.83 10.97 9.86
C PRO A 211 -11.32 12.28 9.26
N LEU A 212 -12.13 13.34 9.23
CA LEU A 212 -11.72 14.65 8.69
C LEU A 212 -10.69 15.36 9.57
N THR A 213 -10.85 15.27 10.88
CA THR A 213 -9.89 15.83 11.84
C THR A 213 -8.59 15.02 11.81
N ALA A 214 -8.72 13.69 11.77
CA ALA A 214 -7.61 12.76 11.62
C ALA A 214 -6.76 13.06 10.37
N ALA A 215 -7.43 13.33 9.25
CA ALA A 215 -6.79 13.64 7.98
C ALA A 215 -5.90 14.89 8.05
N GLN A 216 -6.33 15.94 8.74
CA GLN A 216 -5.55 17.18 8.88
C GLN A 216 -4.24 16.92 9.62
N THR A 217 -4.30 16.28 10.79
CA THR A 217 -3.11 15.94 11.58
C THR A 217 -2.19 14.98 10.84
N THR A 218 -2.78 14.00 10.13
CA THR A 218 -2.02 13.03 9.33
C THR A 218 -1.29 13.72 8.17
N LEU A 219 -1.92 14.68 7.49
CA LEU A 219 -1.32 15.44 6.40
C LEU A 219 -0.12 16.26 6.87
N GLU A 220 -0.22 16.91 8.04
CA GLU A 220 0.86 17.68 8.64
C GLU A 220 2.07 16.78 8.97
N LEU A 221 1.82 15.65 9.64
CA LEU A 221 2.87 14.68 9.94
C LEU A 221 3.45 14.08 8.65
N TYR A 222 2.63 13.81 7.63
CA TYR A 222 3.07 13.26 6.35
C TYR A 222 4.06 14.20 5.66
N HIS A 223 3.76 15.50 5.61
CA HIS A 223 4.69 16.49 5.06
C HIS A 223 5.98 16.59 5.89
N ALA A 224 5.89 16.45 7.22
CA ALA A 224 7.07 16.42 8.08
C ALA A 224 7.95 15.19 7.79
N LEU A 225 7.35 14.00 7.64
CA LEU A 225 8.06 12.77 7.26
C LEU A 225 8.70 12.87 5.88
N LEU A 226 7.97 13.38 4.88
CA LEU A 226 8.52 13.60 3.53
C LEU A 226 9.76 14.52 3.59
N THR A 227 9.67 15.62 4.32
CA THR A 227 10.79 16.56 4.49
C THR A 227 11.98 15.88 5.16
N ALA A 228 11.75 15.08 6.19
CA ALA A 228 12.80 14.35 6.91
C ALA A 228 13.56 13.36 6.02
N VAL A 229 12.91 12.82 4.99
CA VAL A 229 13.53 11.91 4.02
C VAL A 229 13.93 12.58 2.70
N GLY A 230 13.86 13.91 2.63
CA GLY A 230 14.30 14.69 1.46
C GLY A 230 13.34 14.68 0.27
N ILE A 231 12.07 14.33 0.47
CA ILE A 231 11.02 14.37 -0.58
C ILE A 231 10.20 15.65 -0.42
N THR A 232 9.96 16.33 -1.53
CA THR A 232 9.23 17.60 -1.58
C THR A 232 8.24 17.61 -2.74
N ALA A 233 7.31 18.57 -2.70
CA ALA A 233 6.43 18.85 -3.83
C ALA A 233 7.19 19.63 -4.91
N VAL A 234 7.05 19.19 -6.17
CA VAL A 234 7.51 19.87 -7.38
C VAL A 234 6.33 20.02 -8.35
N ASN A 235 6.38 20.99 -9.27
CA ASN A 235 5.47 21.11 -10.43
C ASN A 235 4.00 20.70 -10.14
N SER A 236 3.26 21.53 -9.40
CA SER A 236 1.84 21.27 -9.09
C SER A 236 1.61 19.98 -8.29
N ASN A 237 2.31 19.81 -7.16
CA ASN A 237 2.15 18.71 -6.19
C ASN A 237 2.65 17.32 -6.63
N LYS A 238 3.46 17.24 -7.68
CA LYS A 238 4.21 16.03 -8.02
C LYS A 238 5.30 15.77 -6.98
N GLN A 239 5.54 14.53 -6.62
CA GLN A 239 6.64 14.14 -5.72
C GLN A 239 8.02 14.34 -6.39
N SER A 240 9.01 14.82 -5.64
CA SER A 240 10.40 14.95 -6.12
C SER A 240 11.15 13.62 -6.24
N GLY A 241 10.68 12.58 -5.54
CA GLY A 241 11.26 11.24 -5.55
C GLY A 241 10.20 10.19 -5.22
N ALA A 242 10.42 8.95 -5.67
CA ALA A 242 9.51 7.84 -5.41
C ALA A 242 9.58 7.39 -3.94
N TYR A 243 8.45 7.02 -3.37
CA TYR A 243 8.38 6.51 -2.00
C TYR A 243 7.24 5.51 -1.81
N ASN A 244 7.40 4.67 -0.79
CA ASN A 244 6.29 3.94 -0.19
C ASN A 244 5.82 4.68 1.05
N PHE A 245 4.50 4.78 1.17
CA PHE A 245 3.84 5.17 2.41
C PHE A 245 3.03 3.99 2.92
N LEU A 246 3.05 3.80 4.23
CA LEU A 246 2.31 2.80 4.99
C LEU A 246 1.68 3.49 6.19
N ALA A 247 0.46 3.11 6.55
CA ALA A 247 -0.18 3.58 7.78
C ALA A 247 -1.19 2.56 8.31
N THR A 248 -1.24 2.46 9.64
CA THR A 248 -2.36 1.88 10.39
C THR A 248 -3.09 3.02 11.10
N ARG A 249 -3.96 2.70 12.06
CA ARG A 249 -4.52 3.71 12.97
C ARG A 249 -3.50 4.23 14.00
N GLU A 250 -2.39 3.52 14.19
CA GLU A 250 -1.44 3.75 15.29
C GLU A 250 -0.11 4.34 14.84
N TRP A 251 0.24 4.21 13.56
CA TRP A 251 1.50 4.69 13.05
C TRP A 251 1.49 4.89 11.54
N MET A 252 2.46 5.65 11.04
CA MET A 252 2.79 5.70 9.63
C MET A 252 4.29 5.71 9.36
N LEU A 253 4.66 5.21 8.19
CA LEU A 253 6.03 5.02 7.74
C LEU A 253 6.17 5.51 6.30
N ILE A 254 7.20 6.29 6.03
CA ILE A 254 7.63 6.67 4.67
C ILE A 254 9.00 6.06 4.40
N VAL A 255 9.13 5.40 3.24
CA VAL A 255 10.40 4.83 2.76
C VAL A 255 10.67 5.34 1.34
N PRO A 256 11.67 6.23 1.13
CA PRO A 256 12.13 6.59 -0.21
C PRO A 256 12.70 5.39 -0.96
N ARG A 257 12.41 5.34 -2.26
CA ARG A 257 12.72 4.20 -3.13
C ARG A 257 13.78 4.57 -4.17
N SER A 258 14.74 3.66 -4.37
CA SER A 258 15.82 3.78 -5.37
C SER A 258 15.48 3.03 -6.66
N GLN A 259 14.82 1.89 -6.54
CA GLN A 259 14.47 0.98 -7.64
C GLN A 259 13.25 0.13 -7.26
N GLU A 260 12.51 -0.36 -8.25
CA GLU A 260 11.26 -1.12 -8.03
C GLU A 260 11.50 -2.56 -7.57
N GLU A 261 12.54 -3.21 -8.09
CA GLU A 261 12.82 -4.63 -7.89
C GLU A 261 14.27 -4.90 -7.52
N PHE A 262 14.51 -6.07 -6.93
CA PHE A 262 15.83 -6.65 -6.73
C PHE A 262 15.84 -8.05 -7.33
N ALA A 263 16.78 -8.33 -8.26
CA ALA A 263 16.85 -9.64 -8.94
C ALA A 263 15.49 -10.14 -9.46
N ALA A 264 14.73 -9.26 -10.14
CA ALA A 264 13.37 -9.49 -10.65
C ALA A 264 12.27 -9.75 -9.59
N ILE A 265 12.57 -9.55 -8.30
CA ILE A 265 11.61 -9.56 -7.19
C ILE A 265 11.11 -8.13 -6.99
N SER A 266 9.90 -7.86 -7.47
CA SER A 266 9.20 -6.59 -7.26
C SER A 266 8.95 -6.33 -5.78
N VAL A 267 9.26 -5.12 -5.31
CA VAL A 267 8.99 -4.68 -3.93
C VAL A 267 8.10 -3.45 -3.97
N ASN A 268 6.96 -3.52 -3.27
CA ASN A 268 6.06 -2.41 -3.02
C ASN A 268 5.96 -2.13 -1.52
N SER A 269 5.00 -1.31 -1.08
CA SER A 269 4.81 -1.00 0.34
C SER A 269 4.66 -2.24 1.24
N LEU A 270 3.97 -3.30 0.79
CA LEU A 270 3.82 -4.52 1.62
C LEU A 270 5.17 -5.19 1.90
N GLY A 271 6.15 -5.07 1.00
CA GLY A 271 7.51 -5.53 1.26
C GLY A 271 8.13 -4.84 2.49
N PHE A 272 7.90 -3.53 2.64
CA PHE A 272 8.33 -2.77 3.83
C PHE A 272 7.44 -3.00 5.06
N ALA A 273 6.27 -3.62 4.89
CA ALA A 273 5.50 -4.23 5.97
C ALA A 273 6.06 -5.62 6.39
N GLY A 274 7.09 -6.11 5.68
CA GLY A 274 7.70 -7.42 5.85
C GLY A 274 6.92 -8.57 5.19
N ALA A 275 6.01 -8.25 4.27
CA ALA A 275 5.27 -9.20 3.45
C ALA A 275 5.74 -9.12 1.98
N LEU A 276 6.58 -10.07 1.55
CA LEU A 276 7.11 -10.14 0.19
C LEU A 276 6.32 -11.13 -0.68
N LEU A 277 6.39 -10.92 -1.99
CA LEU A 277 5.77 -11.79 -2.99
C LEU A 277 6.82 -12.21 -4.04
N VAL A 278 7.07 -13.51 -4.13
CA VAL A 278 7.89 -14.11 -5.18
C VAL A 278 7.03 -14.85 -6.19
N ARG A 279 7.50 -14.92 -7.43
CA ARG A 279 6.72 -15.53 -8.53
C ARG A 279 6.91 -17.04 -8.61
N ASN A 280 8.05 -17.55 -8.18
CA ASN A 280 8.43 -18.94 -8.34
C ASN A 280 9.48 -19.36 -7.30
N GLN A 281 9.84 -20.64 -7.33
CA GLN A 281 10.79 -21.22 -6.37
C GLN A 281 12.22 -20.72 -6.56
N GLU A 282 12.60 -20.33 -7.78
CA GLU A 282 13.91 -19.71 -8.04
C GLU A 282 14.03 -18.36 -7.33
N GLN A 283 13.01 -17.50 -7.44
CA GLN A 283 12.96 -16.23 -6.71
C GLN A 283 12.86 -16.43 -5.19
N MET A 284 12.17 -17.48 -4.72
CA MET A 284 12.19 -17.84 -3.30
C MET A 284 13.62 -18.15 -2.84
N GLN A 285 14.40 -18.89 -3.63
CA GLN A 285 15.78 -19.18 -3.27
C GLN A 285 16.66 -17.93 -3.27
N ILE A 286 16.55 -17.09 -4.31
CA ILE A 286 17.26 -15.80 -4.36
C ILE A 286 16.93 -14.95 -3.12
N LEU A 287 15.66 -14.91 -2.71
CA LEU A 287 15.22 -14.19 -1.53
C LEU A 287 15.87 -14.73 -0.25
N LYS A 288 15.89 -16.06 -0.06
CA LYS A 288 16.50 -16.70 1.10
C LYS A 288 18.02 -16.52 1.14
N GLU A 289 18.68 -16.59 -0.02
CA GLU A 289 20.14 -16.41 -0.13
C GLU A 289 20.59 -14.99 0.20
N HIS A 290 19.86 -13.98 -0.27
CA HIS A 290 20.21 -12.58 0.00
C HIS A 290 19.68 -12.10 1.35
N GLY A 291 18.56 -12.65 1.80
CA GLY A 291 17.82 -12.22 2.97
C GLY A 291 16.85 -11.06 2.66
N PRO A 292 15.58 -11.14 3.13
CA PRO A 292 14.56 -10.14 2.84
C PRO A 292 14.93 -8.71 3.26
N MET A 293 15.56 -8.51 4.43
CA MET A 293 15.99 -7.18 4.89
C MET A 293 17.05 -6.56 3.98
N ASN A 294 17.99 -7.37 3.45
CA ASN A 294 19.00 -6.89 2.50
C ASN A 294 18.37 -6.53 1.15
N ILE A 295 17.33 -7.25 0.73
CA ILE A 295 16.53 -6.90 -0.44
C ILE A 295 15.86 -5.55 -0.24
N LEU A 296 15.17 -5.34 0.90
CA LEU A 296 14.55 -4.04 1.23
C LEU A 296 15.57 -2.91 1.25
N LYS A 297 16.74 -3.13 1.84
CA LYS A 297 17.85 -2.17 1.83
C LYS A 297 18.31 -1.81 0.41
N SER A 298 18.32 -2.78 -0.50
CA SER A 298 18.80 -2.58 -1.88
C SER A 298 17.82 -1.77 -2.72
N VAL A 299 16.52 -1.87 -2.44
CA VAL A 299 15.46 -1.16 -3.19
C VAL A 299 15.04 0.17 -2.57
N ALA A 300 15.54 0.48 -1.38
CA ALA A 300 15.36 1.75 -0.68
C ALA A 300 16.59 2.66 -0.84
N ILE A 301 16.43 3.94 -0.53
CA ILE A 301 17.57 4.86 -0.44
C ILE A 301 18.44 4.48 0.77
N PRO A 302 19.76 4.29 0.62
CA PRO A 302 20.64 3.97 1.74
C PRO A 302 20.60 5.04 2.84
N ARG A 303 20.73 4.63 4.10
CA ARG A 303 20.92 5.58 5.21
C ARG A 303 22.27 6.27 5.02
N GLN A 304 22.30 7.60 5.06
CA GLN A 304 23.58 8.31 5.12
C GLN A 304 24.26 7.94 6.44
N ALA A 305 25.52 7.51 6.38
CA ALA A 305 26.31 7.32 7.59
C ALA A 305 26.37 8.66 8.32
N GLN A 306 26.03 8.68 9.61
CA GLN A 306 26.34 9.83 10.45
C GLN A 306 27.87 9.91 10.50
N VAL A 307 28.44 10.93 9.83
CA VAL A 307 29.87 11.27 9.89
C VAL A 307 30.15 11.97 11.19
#